data_AF-A0A5K1EB28-F1
#
_entry.id   AF-A0A5K1EB28-F1
#
_cell.length_a   1.000
_cell.length_b   1.000
_cell.length_c   1.000
_cell.angle_alpha   90.00
_cell.angle_beta   90.00
_cell.angle_gamma   90.00
#
_symmetry.space_group_name_H-M   'P 1'
#
loop_
_entity.id
_entity.type
_entity.pdbx_description
1 polymer ?
#
loop_
_entity_poly.entity_id
_entity_poly.type
_entity_poly.pdbx_seq_one_letter_code
_entity_poly.pdbx_strand_id
1 'polypeptide(L)' 'ACKGLFGIYTNTMIRIPSNEIPYLFSVRGASMEVSKGELVRVKHGTYKGDLAK' A
#
# COMPACT_ATOMS: atom_id res chain seq x y z
N ALA A 1 -15.27 -14.85 -11.88
CA ALA A 1 -14.88 -13.48 -11.48
C ALA A 1 -13.90 -12.84 -12.46
N CYS A 2 -12.76 -13.47 -12.77
CA CYS A 2 -11.68 -12.82 -13.55
C CYS A 2 -11.70 -13.02 -15.07
N LYS A 3 -12.76 -13.60 -15.66
CA LYS A 3 -12.85 -13.85 -17.11
C LYS A 3 -13.04 -12.52 -17.85
N GLY A 4 -12.17 -12.23 -18.82
CA GLY A 4 -12.25 -11.01 -19.65
C GLY A 4 -11.51 -9.79 -19.08
N LEU A 5 -10.81 -9.93 -17.95
CA LEU A 5 -9.97 -8.87 -17.38
C LEU A 5 -8.56 -8.94 -17.99
N PHE A 6 -8.15 -7.90 -18.72
CA PHE A 6 -6.87 -7.85 -19.43
C PHE A 6 -5.64 -7.59 -18.53
N GLY A 7 -5.84 -7.19 -17.27
CA GLY A 7 -4.75 -6.91 -16.32
C GLY A 7 -4.41 -8.05 -15.36
N ILE A 8 -5.05 -9.22 -15.51
CA ILE A 8 -4.87 -10.34 -14.58
C ILE A 8 -4.35 -11.55 -15.36
N TYR A 9 -3.21 -12.07 -14.94
CA TYR A 9 -2.70 -13.35 -15.43
C TYR A 9 -3.49 -14.48 -14.76
N THR A 10 -4.27 -15.21 -15.56
CA THR A 10 -5.12 -16.30 -15.04
C THR A 10 -4.33 -17.52 -14.59
N ASN A 11 -3.10 -17.68 -15.07
CA ASN A 11 -2.27 -18.86 -14.81
C ASN A 11 -1.50 -18.83 -13.48
N THR A 12 -1.59 -17.74 -12.71
CA THR A 12 -0.75 -17.50 -11.53
C THR A 12 -1.53 -17.43 -10.22
N MET A 13 -2.73 -18.02 -10.14
CA MET A 13 -3.51 -18.02 -8.90
C MET A 13 -2.99 -19.09 -7.91
N ILE A 14 -2.67 -18.66 -6.69
CA ILE A 14 -2.19 -19.52 -5.60
C ILE A 14 -3.17 -19.44 -4.43
N ARG A 15 -3.40 -20.57 -3.75
CA ARG A 15 -4.20 -20.63 -2.52
C ARG A 15 -3.36 -20.16 -1.34
N ILE A 16 -3.91 -19.24 -0.55
CA ILE A 16 -3.28 -18.73 0.66
C ILE A 16 -3.64 -19.61 1.87
N PRO A 17 -2.67 -20.03 2.70
CA PRO A 17 -2.92 -20.71 3.97
C PRO A 17 -3.77 -19.89 4.95
N SER A 18 -4.63 -20.53 5.73
CA SER A 18 -5.57 -19.82 6.62
C SER A 18 -4.89 -18.96 7.70
N ASN A 19 -3.70 -19.36 8.13
CA ASN A 19 -2.86 -18.62 9.08
C ASN A 19 -2.26 -17.34 8.49
N GLU A 20 -2.19 -17.21 7.16
CA GLU A 20 -1.67 -16.01 6.48
C GLU A 20 -2.75 -14.95 6.23
N ILE A 21 -4.03 -15.35 6.25
CA ILE A 21 -5.17 -14.46 5.99
C ILE A 21 -5.18 -13.22 6.90
N PRO A 22 -4.95 -13.31 8.23
CA PRO A 22 -4.95 -12.13 9.09
C PRO A 22 -3.87 -11.11 8.73
N TYR A 23 -2.73 -11.56 8.19
CA TYR A 23 -1.65 -10.67 7.78
C TYR A 23 -1.98 -9.89 6.51
N LEU A 24 -2.83 -10.42 5.62
CA LEU A 24 -3.31 -9.69 4.43
C LEU A 24 -4.16 -8.47 4.80
N PHE A 25 -4.91 -8.58 5.89
CA PHE A 25 -5.73 -7.49 6.41
C PHE A 25 -4.98 -6.61 7.42
N SER A 26 -3.74 -6.96 7.77
CA SER A 26 -2.92 -6.12 8.64
C SER A 26 -2.46 -4.88 7.88
N VAL A 27 -2.78 -3.70 8.41
CA VAL A 27 -2.24 -2.45 7.88
C VAL A 27 -0.77 -2.36 8.33
N ARG A 28 0.17 -2.58 7.40
CA ARG A 28 1.59 -2.32 7.64
C ARG A 28 1.90 -0.86 7.34
N GLY A 29 1.77 -0.04 8.35
CA GLY A 29 1.96 1.41 8.31
C GLY A 29 0.99 2.00 9.31
N ALA A 30 1.45 2.94 10.13
CA ALA A 30 0.54 3.76 10.94
C ALA A 30 -0.62 4.24 10.06
N SER A 31 -1.80 4.43 10.66
CA SER A 31 -2.92 5.08 9.99
C SER A 31 -2.39 6.16 9.06
N MET A 32 -2.82 6.20 7.79
CA MET A 32 -2.48 7.30 6.87
C MET A 32 -3.05 8.66 7.34
N GLU A 33 -3.47 8.74 8.60
CA GLU A 33 -3.82 9.96 9.30
C GLU A 33 -2.53 10.75 9.54
N VAL A 34 -2.11 11.47 8.51
CA VAL A 34 -1.16 12.57 8.69
C VAL A 34 -1.86 13.61 9.55
N SER A 35 -1.43 13.75 10.80
CA SER A 35 -1.98 14.74 11.72
C SER A 35 -1.32 16.11 11.52
N LYS A 36 -2.02 17.19 11.89
CA LYS A 36 -1.47 18.55 11.75
C LYS A 36 -0.22 18.68 12.63
N GLY A 37 0.92 18.97 12.00
CA GLY A 37 2.20 19.12 12.70
C GLY A 37 3.07 17.86 12.72
N GLU A 38 2.70 16.81 11.98
CA GLU A 38 3.61 15.70 11.71
C GLU A 38 4.66 16.04 10.66
N LEU A 39 5.83 15.42 10.82
CA LEU A 39 6.94 15.59 9.88
C LEU A 39 6.76 14.65 8.69
N VAL A 40 6.68 15.23 7.50
CA VAL A 40 6.53 14.51 6.23
C VAL A 40 7.69 14.82 5.30
N ARG A 41 7.90 13.98 4.28
CA ARG A 41 8.90 14.23 3.24
C ARG A 41 8.25 14.67 1.95
N VAL A 42 8.74 15.78 1.39
CA VAL A 42 8.29 16.30 0.10
C VAL A 42 8.65 15.31 -1.00
N LYS A 43 7.68 14.95 -1.86
CA LYS A 43 7.90 13.94 -2.92
C LYS A 43 8.29 14.54 -4.28
N HIS A 44 8.00 15.82 -4.52
CA HIS A 44 8.18 16.48 -5.82
C HIS A 44 8.54 17.96 -5.66
N GLY A 45 9.09 18.57 -6.73
CA GLY A 45 9.48 19.98 -6.76
C GLY A 45 10.91 20.23 -6.24
N THR A 46 11.26 21.51 -6.10
CA THR A 46 12.60 21.97 -5.71
C THR A 46 13.05 21.45 -4.34
N TYR A 47 12.08 21.26 -3.43
CA TYR A 47 12.31 20.77 -2.06
C TYR A 47 12.12 19.26 -1.92
N LYS A 48 12.10 18.51 -3.03
CA LYS A 48 11.91 17.05 -3.01
C LYS A 48 12.96 16.39 -2.11
N GLY A 49 12.48 15.62 -1.14
CA GLY A 49 13.30 14.92 -0.15
C GLY A 49 13.34 15.61 1.21
N ASP A 50 13.02 16.90 1.26
CA ASP A 50 13.08 17.70 2.49
C ASP A 50 12.01 17.27 3.49
N LEU A 51 12.36 17.37 4.77
CA LEU A 51 11.42 17.21 5.86
C LEU A 51 10.62 18.51 6.03
N ALA A 52 9.30 18.41 6.06
CA ALA A 52 8.37 19.52 6.23
C ALA A 52 7.37 19.21 7.34
N LYS A 53 6.81 20.26 7.97
CA LYS A 53 5.84 20.19 9.06
C LYS A 53 4.61 21.01 8.73
#